data_AF-A0A9P1GVK5-F1
#
_entry.id   AF-A0A9P1GVK5-F1
#
_cell.length_a   1.000
_cell.length_b   1.000
_cell.length_c   1.000
_cell.angle_alpha   90.00
_cell.angle_beta   90.00
_cell.angle_gamma   90.00
#
_symmetry.space_group_name_H-M   'P 1'
#
loop_
_entity.id
_entity.type
_entity.pdbx_description
1 polymer ?
#
loop_
_entity_poly.entity_id
_entity_poly.type
_entity_poly.pdbx_seq_one_letter_code
_entity_poly.pdbx_strand_id
1 'polypeptide(L)'
;MGSIARGRGQATNGGFLRRPVDDAQREGRTPSSNLLKALTAFATHKASVGEVSAALPTFVSILKARRELSDSPPPPKVSSGGPSKSLLEMVGGVFQPPAYPEAPDDGTSAPWRDARELCEEAGLRLYIGEILYATRSKEEGVAWTREAVDAAEEQLRKVTEKKGSAVDKEAKKTCQQCLSTGLYNWSAMAAALANVESKRKADAKAQEPSRFRFWSRTGSEATADRWLAEEKVAQERIRQTKSLLEEVAPPPSNPLMAIFKV
;
A
#
# COMPACT_ATOMS: atom_id res chain seq x y z
N MET A 1 -39.35 -14.11 -60.09
CA MET A 1 -38.94 -12.73 -60.44
C MET A 1 -38.91 -11.91 -59.17
N GLY A 2 -37.80 -11.22 -58.88
CA GLY A 2 -37.72 -10.17 -57.86
C GLY A 2 -36.95 -10.51 -56.58
N SER A 3 -35.65 -10.20 -56.58
CA SER A 3 -34.73 -10.19 -55.43
C SER A 3 -34.71 -8.78 -54.76
N ILE A 4 -33.86 -8.59 -53.73
CA ILE A 4 -33.40 -7.33 -53.05
C ILE A 4 -34.04 -7.13 -51.65
N ALA A 5 -33.33 -6.81 -50.55
CA ALA A 5 -31.91 -6.83 -50.15
C ALA A 5 -31.81 -6.60 -48.62
N ARG A 6 -30.72 -7.07 -48.01
CA ARG A 6 -30.33 -6.86 -46.60
C ARG A 6 -29.87 -5.43 -46.36
N GLY A 7 -30.39 -4.79 -45.32
CA GLY A 7 -29.82 -3.57 -44.72
C GLY A 7 -28.97 -3.91 -43.50
N ARG A 8 -27.67 -3.59 -43.58
CA ARG A 8 -26.63 -3.83 -42.57
C ARG A 8 -26.49 -2.54 -41.73
N GLY A 9 -26.86 -2.57 -40.45
CA GLY A 9 -26.66 -1.44 -39.52
C GLY A 9 -25.21 -1.37 -39.04
N GLN A 10 -24.54 -0.27 -39.34
CA GLN A 10 -23.16 0.03 -38.99
C GLN A 10 -23.04 0.42 -37.51
N ALA A 11 -22.09 -0.18 -36.80
CA ALA A 11 -21.62 0.30 -35.50
C ALA A 11 -20.65 1.47 -35.74
N THR A 12 -21.03 2.68 -35.34
CA THR A 12 -20.15 3.84 -35.34
C THR A 12 -19.32 3.87 -34.06
N ASN A 13 -18.01 3.89 -34.25
CA ASN A 13 -17.00 4.15 -33.22
C ASN A 13 -17.22 5.54 -32.60
N GLY A 14 -17.82 5.58 -31.41
CA GLY A 14 -17.94 6.80 -30.62
C GLY A 14 -16.67 7.05 -29.83
N GLY A 15 -15.73 7.79 -30.42
CA GLY A 15 -14.63 8.41 -29.69
C GLY A 15 -15.19 9.40 -28.66
N PHE A 16 -15.18 8.99 -27.39
CA PHE A 16 -15.65 9.80 -26.28
C PHE A 16 -14.63 10.90 -25.99
N LEU A 17 -14.77 12.05 -26.65
CA LEU A 17 -14.08 13.27 -26.27
C LEU A 17 -14.58 13.67 -24.86
N ARG A 18 -13.74 13.44 -23.84
CA ARG A 18 -13.99 13.94 -22.49
C ARG A 18 -14.19 15.45 -22.54
N ARG A 19 -15.23 15.95 -21.91
CA ARG A 19 -15.50 17.38 -21.81
C ARG A 19 -14.53 18.00 -20.78
N PRO A 20 -13.95 19.18 -21.03
CA PRO A 20 -13.04 19.86 -20.09
C PRO A 20 -13.63 20.15 -18.70
N VAL A 21 -14.96 20.11 -18.58
CA VAL A 21 -15.69 20.38 -17.32
C VAL A 21 -15.60 19.19 -16.35
N ASP A 22 -15.40 17.97 -16.86
CA ASP A 22 -15.33 16.76 -16.02
C ASP A 22 -14.00 16.66 -15.25
N ASP A 23 -12.92 17.27 -15.76
CA ASP A 23 -11.59 17.22 -15.14
C ASP A 23 -11.46 18.22 -13.97
N ALA A 24 -11.98 19.45 -14.11
CA ALA A 24 -12.00 20.44 -13.02
C ALA A 24 -12.90 20.02 -11.84
N GLN A 25 -13.99 19.29 -12.11
CA GLN A 25 -14.87 18.75 -11.06
C GLN A 25 -14.32 17.47 -10.42
N ARG A 26 -13.33 16.83 -11.06
CA ARG A 26 -12.53 15.73 -10.51
C ARG A 26 -11.45 16.23 -9.54
N GLU A 27 -10.82 17.37 -9.84
CA GLU A 27 -9.86 18.01 -8.93
C GLU A 27 -10.49 18.36 -7.57
N GLY A 28 -11.77 18.76 -7.57
CA GLY A 28 -12.55 18.97 -6.33
C GLY A 28 -13.04 17.69 -5.64
N ARG A 29 -12.82 16.50 -6.21
CA ARG A 29 -13.19 15.19 -5.64
C ARG A 29 -12.01 14.39 -5.11
N THR A 30 -10.80 14.68 -5.56
CA THR A 30 -9.60 13.97 -5.10
C THR A 30 -9.03 14.62 -3.85
N PRO A 31 -8.79 13.85 -2.76
CA PRO A 31 -8.29 14.41 -1.51
C PRO A 31 -6.84 14.92 -1.67
N SER A 32 -6.51 15.98 -0.94
CA SER A 32 -5.15 16.52 -0.89
C SER A 32 -4.18 15.58 -0.16
N SER A 33 -2.89 15.71 -0.46
CA SER A 33 -1.84 14.91 0.21
C SER A 33 -1.87 15.11 1.73
N ASN A 34 -2.04 16.35 2.19
CA ASN A 34 -2.12 16.66 3.62
C ASN A 34 -3.33 16.01 4.29
N LEU A 35 -4.49 15.98 3.62
CA LEU A 35 -5.68 15.35 4.16
C LEU A 35 -5.48 13.84 4.31
N LEU A 36 -4.91 13.17 3.30
CA LEU A 36 -4.61 11.74 3.36
C LEU A 36 -3.63 11.42 4.51
N LYS A 37 -2.56 12.22 4.68
CA LYS A 37 -1.58 12.05 5.76
C LYS A 37 -2.21 12.27 7.15
N ALA A 38 -2.98 13.35 7.30
CA ALA A 38 -3.64 13.67 8.55
C ALA A 38 -4.68 12.61 8.95
N LEU A 39 -5.48 12.11 8.01
CA LEU A 39 -6.46 11.05 8.26
C LEU A 39 -5.78 9.72 8.61
N THR A 40 -4.67 9.38 7.95
CA THR A 40 -3.87 8.21 8.34
C THR A 40 -3.36 8.35 9.77
N ALA A 41 -2.76 9.49 10.14
CA ALA A 41 -2.27 9.72 11.50
C ALA A 41 -3.39 9.68 12.55
N PHE A 42 -4.55 10.27 12.24
CA PHE A 42 -5.75 10.21 13.06
C PHE A 42 -6.24 8.77 13.26
N ALA A 43 -6.33 7.99 12.18
CA ALA A 43 -6.74 6.59 12.24
C ALA A 43 -5.75 5.73 13.04
N THR A 44 -4.44 5.96 12.88
CA THR A 44 -3.39 5.31 13.69
C THR A 44 -3.55 5.65 15.16
N HIS A 45 -3.80 6.91 15.51
CA HIS A 45 -4.07 7.30 16.89
C HIS A 45 -5.31 6.58 17.43
N LYS A 46 -6.41 6.56 16.67
CA LYS A 46 -7.64 5.84 17.05
C LYS A 46 -7.40 4.34 17.26
N ALA A 47 -6.62 3.70 16.40
CA ALA A 47 -6.22 2.31 16.60
C ALA A 47 -5.39 2.12 17.88
N SER A 48 -4.45 3.03 18.16
CA SER A 48 -3.56 2.95 19.33
C SER A 48 -4.30 3.08 20.67
N VAL A 49 -5.39 3.85 20.73
CA VAL A 49 -6.24 3.98 21.93
C VAL A 49 -7.30 2.88 22.05
N GLY A 50 -7.30 1.90 21.14
CA GLY A 50 -8.25 0.80 21.13
C GLY A 50 -9.60 1.10 20.46
N GLU A 51 -9.78 2.28 19.86
CA GLU A 51 -10.98 2.67 19.11
C GLU A 51 -11.00 2.08 17.68
N VAL A 52 -10.91 0.75 17.58
CA VAL A 52 -10.81 0.02 16.30
C VAL A 52 -12.05 0.21 15.41
N SER A 53 -13.23 0.42 16.01
CA SER A 53 -14.49 0.67 15.29
C SER A 53 -14.48 2.00 14.51
N ALA A 54 -13.70 2.98 14.94
CA ALA A 54 -13.50 4.24 14.21
C ALA A 54 -12.30 4.15 13.25
N ALA A 55 -11.22 3.47 13.67
CA ALA A 55 -9.99 3.37 12.88
C ALA A 55 -10.17 2.57 11.58
N LEU A 56 -10.76 1.37 11.65
CA LEU A 56 -10.91 0.48 10.49
C LEU A 56 -11.67 1.10 9.30
N PRO A 57 -12.89 1.66 9.47
CA PRO A 57 -13.59 2.30 8.36
C PRO A 57 -12.88 3.54 7.83
N THR A 58 -12.09 4.23 8.67
CA THR A 58 -11.26 5.35 8.24
C THR A 58 -10.13 4.87 7.31
N PHE A 59 -9.38 3.84 7.71
CA PHE A 59 -8.33 3.25 6.86
C PHE A 59 -8.88 2.72 5.53
N VAL A 60 -10.03 2.04 5.55
CA VAL A 60 -10.69 1.55 4.33
C VAL A 60 -11.09 2.71 3.41
N SER A 61 -11.61 3.80 3.98
CA SER A 61 -11.96 5.00 3.21
C SER A 61 -10.74 5.65 2.57
N ILE A 62 -9.63 5.79 3.30
CA ILE A 62 -8.37 6.32 2.77
C ILE A 62 -7.84 5.42 1.65
N LEU A 63 -7.86 4.09 1.83
CA LEU A 63 -7.40 3.14 0.82
C LEU A 63 -8.22 3.23 -0.48
N LYS A 64 -9.54 3.38 -0.37
CA LYS A 64 -10.41 3.61 -1.54
C LYS A 64 -10.06 4.92 -2.24
N ALA A 65 -9.92 6.00 -1.49
CA ALA A 65 -9.60 7.31 -2.05
C ALA A 65 -8.25 7.31 -2.78
N ARG A 66 -7.24 6.60 -2.26
CA ARG A 66 -5.93 6.46 -2.92
C ARG A 66 -5.99 5.64 -4.22
N ARG A 67 -6.83 4.61 -4.27
CA ARG A 67 -7.05 3.81 -5.50
C ARG A 67 -7.78 4.58 -6.59
N GLU A 68 -8.47 5.65 -6.24
CA GLU A 68 -9.17 6.54 -7.19
C GLU A 68 -8.28 7.66 -7.75
N LEU A 69 -7.04 7.79 -7.27
CA LEU A 69 -6.07 8.77 -7.78
C LEU A 69 -5.66 8.47 -9.23
N SER A 70 -5.20 9.50 -9.93
CA SER A 70 -4.70 9.38 -11.31
C SER A 70 -3.40 8.57 -11.37
N ASP A 71 -3.33 7.55 -12.23
CA ASP A 71 -2.08 6.83 -12.52
C ASP A 71 -1.09 7.66 -13.38
N SER A 72 -1.55 8.76 -13.98
CA SER A 72 -0.72 9.63 -14.81
C SER A 72 -0.14 10.77 -13.98
N PRO A 73 1.15 11.08 -14.15
CA PRO A 73 1.76 12.23 -13.49
C PRO A 73 1.05 13.51 -13.92
N PRO A 74 0.94 14.51 -13.03
CA PRO A 74 0.41 15.81 -13.42
C PRO A 74 1.24 16.38 -14.56
N PRO A 75 0.62 17.14 -15.49
CA PRO A 75 1.37 17.81 -16.53
C PRO A 75 2.46 18.68 -15.87
N PRO A 76 3.69 18.70 -16.43
CA PRO A 76 4.74 19.54 -15.89
C PRO A 76 4.20 20.97 -15.81
N LYS A 77 4.31 21.58 -14.63
CA LYS A 77 3.98 23.00 -14.47
C LYS A 77 4.83 23.72 -15.50
N VAL A 78 4.18 24.29 -16.50
CA VAL A 78 4.88 24.93 -17.61
C VAL A 78 5.56 26.15 -16.99
N SER A 79 6.84 26.03 -16.65
CA SER A 79 7.68 27.22 -16.52
C SER A 79 7.46 27.95 -17.82
N SER A 80 7.02 29.20 -17.79
CA SER A 80 6.89 30.04 -18.97
C SER A 80 8.28 30.25 -19.58
N GLY A 81 8.81 29.22 -20.23
CA GLY A 81 9.98 29.26 -21.06
C GLY A 81 9.55 30.04 -22.27
N GLY A 82 9.92 31.32 -22.29
CA GLY A 82 9.69 32.21 -23.43
C GLY A 82 10.19 31.59 -24.73
N PRO A 83 9.72 32.11 -25.88
CA PRO A 83 10.09 31.62 -27.20
C PRO A 83 11.61 31.52 -27.36
N SER A 84 12.07 30.58 -28.20
CA SER A 84 13.47 30.27 -28.49
C SER A 84 14.38 31.50 -28.42
N LYS A 85 15.25 31.54 -27.40
CA LYS A 85 16.08 32.71 -27.08
C LYS A 85 16.92 33.12 -28.28
N SER A 86 16.71 34.33 -28.77
CA SER A 86 17.58 34.97 -29.75
C SER A 86 18.98 35.16 -29.15
N LEU A 87 20.04 35.14 -29.96
CA LEU A 87 21.44 35.34 -29.51
C LEU A 87 21.63 36.61 -28.65
N LEU A 88 20.75 37.60 -28.83
CA LEU A 88 20.71 38.85 -28.06
C LEU A 88 20.22 38.68 -26.60
N GLU A 89 19.32 37.73 -26.32
CA GLU A 89 18.81 37.43 -24.97
C GLU A 89 19.80 36.60 -24.14
N MET A 90 20.69 35.84 -24.80
CA MET A 90 21.74 35.07 -24.11
C MET A 90 22.77 35.98 -23.43
N VAL A 91 23.03 37.17 -23.97
CA VAL A 91 23.94 38.17 -23.38
C VAL A 91 23.27 38.96 -22.25
N GLY A 92 21.97 39.27 -22.38
CA GLY A 92 21.19 39.92 -21.32
C GLY A 92 20.94 39.04 -20.08
N GLY A 93 20.87 37.71 -20.27
CA GLY A 93 20.61 36.74 -19.20
C GLY A 93 21.73 36.61 -18.14
N VAL A 94 22.92 37.17 -18.38
CA VAL A 94 24.01 37.20 -17.39
C VAL A 94 23.81 38.32 -16.36
N PHE A 95 23.09 39.39 -16.73
CA PHE A 95 22.79 40.53 -15.85
C PHE A 95 21.42 40.44 -15.18
N GLN A 96 20.60 39.47 -15.57
CA GLN A 96 19.30 39.23 -14.97
C GLN A 96 19.45 38.20 -13.85
N PRO A 97 18.98 38.50 -12.62
CA PRO A 97 19.00 37.52 -11.55
C PRO A 97 18.23 36.26 -11.99
N PRO A 98 18.67 35.06 -11.56
CA PRO A 98 17.96 33.84 -11.90
C PRO A 98 16.52 33.94 -11.42
N ALA A 99 15.59 33.37 -12.18
CA ALA A 99 14.21 33.24 -11.73
C ALA A 99 14.20 32.55 -10.35
N TYR A 100 13.46 33.12 -9.41
CA TYR A 100 13.31 32.55 -8.08
C TYR A 100 12.82 31.09 -8.20
N PRO A 101 13.38 30.14 -7.42
CA PRO A 101 12.97 28.75 -7.52
C PRO A 101 11.47 28.60 -7.27
N GLU A 102 10.86 27.59 -7.91
CA GLU A 102 9.46 27.29 -7.66
C GLU A 102 9.23 26.99 -6.17
N ALA A 103 8.09 27.44 -5.65
CA ALA A 103 7.70 27.12 -4.29
C ALA A 103 7.62 25.59 -4.12
N PRO A 104 8.07 25.04 -2.97
CA PRO A 104 7.90 23.63 -2.68
C PRO A 104 6.41 23.26 -2.67
N ASP A 105 6.11 21.98 -2.85
CA ASP A 105 4.75 21.47 -2.75
C ASP A 105 4.18 21.75 -1.34
N ASP A 106 3.05 22.42 -1.28
CA ASP A 106 2.35 22.75 -0.04
C ASP A 106 1.45 21.60 0.45
N GLY A 107 1.33 20.53 -0.35
CA GLY A 107 0.53 19.35 -0.05
C GLY A 107 -0.98 19.59 -0.16
N THR A 108 -1.39 20.74 -0.73
CA THR A 108 -2.79 21.06 -1.00
C THR A 108 -3.29 20.42 -2.30
N SER A 109 -2.40 20.13 -3.24
CA SER A 109 -2.74 19.37 -4.44
C SER A 109 -3.01 17.89 -4.13
N ALA A 110 -3.88 17.29 -4.93
CA ALA A 110 -4.09 15.85 -4.91
C ALA A 110 -2.82 15.15 -5.40
N PRO A 111 -2.33 14.13 -4.68
CA PRO A 111 -1.24 13.32 -5.18
C PRO A 111 -1.71 12.49 -6.38
N TRP A 112 -0.78 12.11 -7.23
CA TRP A 112 -1.02 11.12 -8.28
C TRP A 112 -0.45 9.78 -7.80
N ARG A 113 -0.93 8.68 -8.36
CA ARG A 113 -0.67 7.32 -7.89
C ARG A 113 0.72 6.82 -8.31
N ASP A 114 1.74 7.47 -7.77
CA ASP A 114 3.15 7.16 -7.98
C ASP A 114 3.62 5.95 -7.15
N ALA A 115 4.89 5.60 -7.27
CA ALA A 115 5.44 4.46 -6.53
C ALA A 115 5.38 4.63 -5.01
N ARG A 116 5.48 5.87 -4.52
CA ARG A 116 5.36 6.18 -3.08
C ARG A 116 3.93 5.92 -2.63
N GLU A 117 2.94 6.47 -3.33
CA GLU A 117 1.52 6.29 -3.01
C GLU A 117 1.10 4.82 -3.02
N LEU A 118 1.62 4.01 -3.95
CA LEU A 118 1.39 2.56 -3.98
C LEU A 118 1.98 1.84 -2.76
N CYS A 119 3.14 2.28 -2.26
CA CYS A 119 3.71 1.75 -1.02
C CYS A 119 2.98 2.25 0.23
N GLU A 120 2.43 3.46 0.21
CA GLU A 120 1.51 3.93 1.26
C GLU A 120 0.19 3.13 1.25
N GLU A 121 -0.34 2.73 0.09
CA GLU A 121 -1.47 1.79 0.03
C GLU A 121 -1.13 0.42 0.63
N ALA A 122 0.10 -0.08 0.46
CA ALA A 122 0.55 -1.30 1.11
C ALA A 122 0.58 -1.11 2.64
N GLY A 123 1.09 0.02 3.13
CA GLY A 123 1.03 0.38 4.55
C GLY A 123 -0.40 0.41 5.12
N LEU A 124 -1.37 0.93 4.37
CA LEU A 124 -2.78 0.91 4.77
C LEU A 124 -3.35 -0.52 4.87
N ARG A 125 -2.99 -1.40 3.94
CA ARG A 125 -3.37 -2.81 3.99
C ARG A 125 -2.78 -3.50 5.24
N LEU A 126 -1.56 -3.13 5.66
CA LEU A 126 -0.97 -3.62 6.91
C LEU A 126 -1.78 -3.20 8.13
N TYR A 127 -2.12 -1.91 8.28
CA TYR A 127 -2.94 -1.45 9.40
C TYR A 127 -4.30 -2.14 9.45
N ILE A 128 -4.95 -2.32 8.29
CA ILE A 128 -6.21 -3.08 8.19
C ILE A 128 -6.01 -4.53 8.64
N GLY A 129 -4.95 -5.19 8.16
CA GLY A 129 -4.60 -6.56 8.51
C GLY A 129 -4.36 -6.74 10.01
N GLU A 130 -3.60 -5.83 10.63
CA GLU A 130 -3.35 -5.83 12.07
C GLU A 130 -4.64 -5.69 12.89
N ILE A 131 -5.54 -4.77 12.51
CA ILE A 131 -6.81 -4.57 13.22
C ILE A 131 -7.71 -5.81 13.08
N LEU A 132 -7.82 -6.37 11.86
CA LEU A 132 -8.60 -7.59 11.64
C LEU A 132 -8.04 -8.77 12.43
N TYR A 133 -6.71 -8.86 12.51
CA TYR A 133 -6.02 -9.88 13.28
C TYR A 133 -6.23 -9.75 14.80
N ALA A 134 -6.08 -8.52 15.32
CA ALA A 134 -6.24 -8.24 16.74
C ALA A 134 -7.69 -8.40 17.22
N THR A 135 -8.66 -8.38 16.31
CA THR A 135 -10.09 -8.49 16.62
C THR A 135 -10.59 -9.94 16.44
N ARG A 136 -11.60 -10.19 15.59
CA ARG A 136 -12.25 -11.50 15.44
C ARG A 136 -11.93 -12.22 14.12
N SER A 137 -11.30 -11.54 13.16
CA SER A 137 -11.06 -12.06 11.81
C SER A 137 -9.57 -12.34 11.60
N LYS A 138 -9.01 -13.28 12.38
CA LYS A 138 -7.56 -13.52 12.42
C LYS A 138 -6.99 -13.94 11.06
N GLU A 139 -7.63 -14.89 10.42
CA GLU A 139 -7.20 -15.45 9.15
C GLU A 139 -7.32 -14.40 8.02
N GLU A 140 -8.34 -13.55 8.10
CA GLU A 140 -8.50 -12.42 7.18
C GLU A 140 -7.38 -11.39 7.40
N GLY A 141 -7.05 -11.07 8.66
CA GLY A 141 -5.95 -10.17 8.99
C GLY A 141 -4.60 -10.64 8.45
N VAL A 142 -4.33 -11.95 8.51
CA VAL A 142 -3.14 -12.53 7.87
C VAL A 142 -3.18 -12.38 6.34
N ALA A 143 -4.33 -12.65 5.71
CA ALA A 143 -4.47 -12.51 4.26
C ALA A 143 -4.19 -11.07 3.78
N TRP A 144 -4.77 -10.07 4.45
CA TRP A 144 -4.49 -8.65 4.17
C TRP A 144 -3.01 -8.30 4.32
N THR A 145 -2.36 -8.83 5.34
CA THR A 145 -0.93 -8.57 5.60
C THR A 145 -0.06 -9.19 4.51
N ARG A 146 -0.37 -10.40 4.06
CA ARG A 146 0.32 -11.05 2.94
C ARG A 146 0.20 -10.23 1.65
N GLU A 147 -1.01 -9.79 1.32
CA GLU A 147 -1.24 -8.93 0.14
C GLU A 147 -0.48 -7.61 0.22
N ALA A 148 -0.35 -7.04 1.42
CA ALA A 148 0.42 -5.83 1.64
C ALA A 148 1.93 -6.05 1.41
N VAL A 149 2.47 -7.18 1.88
CA VAL A 149 3.86 -7.58 1.65
C VAL A 149 4.13 -7.76 0.16
N ASP A 150 3.26 -8.49 -0.54
CA ASP A 150 3.39 -8.73 -1.98
C ASP A 150 3.38 -7.40 -2.77
N ALA A 151 2.46 -6.49 -2.42
CA ALA A 151 2.38 -5.16 -3.04
C ALA A 151 3.63 -4.30 -2.77
N ALA A 152 4.11 -4.26 -1.52
CA ALA A 152 5.31 -3.49 -1.17
C ALA A 152 6.57 -4.03 -1.85
N GLU A 153 6.71 -5.35 -1.92
CA GLU A 153 7.84 -6.01 -2.57
C GLU A 153 7.86 -5.74 -4.09
N GLU A 154 6.70 -5.84 -4.76
CA GLU A 154 6.58 -5.57 -6.19
C GLU A 154 7.01 -4.13 -6.52
N GLN A 155 6.54 -3.15 -5.74
CA GLN A 155 6.90 -1.75 -5.95
C GLN A 155 8.37 -1.47 -5.63
N LEU A 156 8.91 -2.07 -4.57
CA LEU A 156 10.31 -1.91 -4.20
C LEU A 156 11.25 -2.39 -5.33
N ARG A 157 10.91 -3.50 -6.00
CA ARG A 157 11.66 -3.97 -7.17
C ARG A 157 11.63 -2.97 -8.32
N LYS A 158 10.43 -2.46 -8.67
CA LYS A 158 10.26 -1.44 -9.74
C LYS A 158 11.05 -0.16 -9.47
N VAL A 159 11.09 0.31 -8.22
CA VAL A 159 11.81 1.52 -7.83
C VAL A 159 13.33 1.29 -7.81
N THR A 160 13.77 0.09 -7.42
CA THR A 160 15.21 -0.26 -7.37
C THR A 160 15.82 -0.41 -8.77
N GLU A 161 15.04 -0.87 -9.75
CA GLU A 161 15.49 -1.03 -11.14
C GLU A 161 15.64 0.31 -11.90
N LYS A 162 14.91 1.35 -11.48
CA LYS A 162 14.96 2.68 -12.11
C LYS A 162 16.17 3.49 -11.62
N LYS A 163 16.86 4.19 -12.52
CA LYS A 163 17.94 5.14 -12.15
C LYS A 163 17.34 6.31 -11.36
N GLY A 164 17.68 6.41 -10.08
CA GLY A 164 16.90 7.14 -9.08
C GLY A 164 16.89 8.66 -9.20
N SER A 165 15.68 9.22 -9.27
CA SER A 165 15.37 10.59 -8.89
C SER A 165 15.26 10.74 -7.36
N ALA A 166 15.14 11.97 -6.84
CA ALA A 166 14.91 12.18 -5.40
C ALA A 166 13.57 11.57 -4.92
N VAL A 167 12.54 11.59 -5.78
CA VAL A 167 11.22 10.99 -5.52
C VAL A 167 11.33 9.47 -5.40
N ASP A 168 12.13 8.84 -6.27
CA ASP A 168 12.36 7.38 -6.22
C ASP A 168 13.06 6.97 -4.92
N LYS A 169 13.94 7.82 -4.36
CA LYS A 169 14.59 7.54 -3.06
C LYS A 169 13.60 7.57 -1.90
N GLU A 170 12.64 8.49 -1.91
CA GLU A 170 11.60 8.55 -0.87
C GLU A 170 10.64 7.36 -0.99
N ALA A 171 10.18 7.06 -2.22
CA ALA A 171 9.37 5.88 -2.49
C ALA A 171 10.06 4.60 -2.01
N LYS A 172 11.35 4.41 -2.33
CA LYS A 172 12.14 3.25 -1.90
C LYS A 172 12.10 3.08 -0.38
N LYS A 173 12.35 4.15 0.39
CA LYS A 173 12.32 4.11 1.86
C LYS A 173 10.95 3.72 2.40
N THR A 174 9.88 4.31 1.88
CA THR A 174 8.51 3.97 2.28
C THR A 174 8.20 2.50 1.99
N CYS A 175 8.56 2.01 0.79
CA CYS A 175 8.38 0.61 0.42
C CYS A 175 9.17 -0.34 1.33
N GLN A 176 10.43 -0.01 1.65
CA GLN A 176 11.25 -0.80 2.57
C GLN A 176 10.63 -0.87 3.96
N GLN A 177 10.14 0.25 4.49
CA GLN A 177 9.49 0.30 5.81
C GLN A 177 8.21 -0.54 5.86
N CYS A 178 7.35 -0.43 4.83
CA CYS A 178 6.15 -1.24 4.72
C CYS A 178 6.51 -2.73 4.59
N LEU A 179 7.47 -3.07 3.74
CA LEU A 179 7.89 -4.46 3.51
C LEU A 179 8.50 -5.09 4.76
N SER A 180 9.41 -4.39 5.45
CA SER A 180 10.00 -4.88 6.69
C SER A 180 8.91 -5.14 7.74
N THR A 181 8.07 -4.14 8.00
CA THR A 181 7.02 -4.22 9.00
C THR A 181 6.03 -5.34 8.67
N GLY A 182 5.61 -5.42 7.41
CA GLY A 182 4.68 -6.44 6.94
C GLY A 182 5.21 -7.87 7.07
N LEU A 183 6.48 -8.10 6.74
CA LEU A 183 7.09 -9.42 6.89
C LEU A 183 7.19 -9.85 8.36
N TYR A 184 7.59 -8.94 9.25
CA TYR A 184 7.63 -9.23 10.69
C TYR A 184 6.23 -9.50 11.25
N ASN A 185 5.25 -8.65 10.92
CA ASN A 185 3.87 -8.85 11.34
C ASN A 185 3.32 -10.19 10.85
N TRP A 186 3.50 -10.51 9.57
CA TRP A 186 3.03 -11.76 8.99
C TRP A 186 3.62 -12.97 9.72
N SER A 187 4.94 -12.97 9.94
CA SER A 187 5.61 -14.05 10.69
C SER A 187 5.05 -14.20 12.11
N ALA A 188 4.85 -13.09 12.83
CA ALA A 188 4.35 -13.08 14.19
C ALA A 188 2.89 -13.56 14.27
N MET A 189 2.04 -13.13 13.33
CA MET A 189 0.63 -13.52 13.28
C MET A 189 0.47 -15.02 12.94
N ALA A 190 1.26 -15.53 12.00
CA ALA A 190 1.27 -16.96 11.65
C ALA A 190 1.77 -17.82 12.83
N ALA A 191 2.86 -17.43 13.48
CA ALA A 191 3.39 -18.11 14.66
C ALA A 191 2.36 -18.15 15.81
N ALA A 192 1.68 -17.03 16.07
CA ALA A 192 0.66 -16.96 17.09
C ALA A 192 -0.55 -17.87 16.78
N LEU A 193 -0.99 -17.97 15.52
CA LEU A 193 -2.04 -18.90 15.13
C LEU A 193 -1.61 -20.36 15.28
N ALA A 194 -0.39 -20.71 14.85
CA ALA A 194 0.19 -22.04 15.05
C ALA A 194 0.21 -22.45 16.54
N ASN A 195 0.57 -21.52 17.42
CA ASN A 195 0.59 -21.73 18.87
C ASN A 195 -0.82 -21.93 19.46
N VAL A 196 -1.80 -21.12 19.05
CA VAL A 196 -3.19 -21.25 19.52
C VAL A 196 -3.76 -22.60 19.13
N GLU A 197 -3.56 -23.03 17.88
CA GLU A 197 -4.04 -24.32 17.40
C GLU A 197 -3.33 -25.50 18.07
N SER A 198 -2.02 -25.39 18.30
CA SER A 198 -1.26 -26.43 19.00
C SER A 198 -1.72 -26.63 20.44
N LYS A 199 -2.02 -25.53 21.16
CA LYS A 199 -2.60 -25.58 22.51
C LYS A 199 -3.99 -26.20 22.50
N ARG A 200 -4.87 -25.77 21.59
CA ARG A 200 -6.21 -26.34 21.42
C ARG A 200 -6.16 -27.86 21.15
N LYS A 201 -5.17 -28.33 20.36
CA LYS A 201 -4.93 -29.76 20.14
C LYS A 201 -4.51 -30.49 21.41
N ALA A 202 -3.62 -29.91 22.21
CA ALA A 202 -3.15 -30.52 23.45
C ALA A 202 -4.32 -30.67 24.46
N ASP A 203 -5.14 -29.63 24.60
CA ASP A 203 -6.32 -29.64 25.48
C ASP A 203 -7.36 -30.66 25.02
N ALA A 204 -7.64 -30.72 23.70
CA ALA A 204 -8.55 -31.72 23.14
C ALA A 204 -8.03 -33.16 23.32
N LYS A 205 -6.71 -33.40 23.19
CA LYS A 205 -6.09 -34.71 23.44
C LYS A 205 -6.17 -35.15 24.91
N ALA A 206 -6.23 -34.19 25.84
CA ALA A 206 -6.35 -34.43 27.28
C ALA A 206 -7.79 -34.73 27.71
N GLN A 207 -8.81 -34.20 27.01
CA GLN A 207 -10.22 -34.38 27.34
C GLN A 207 -10.92 -35.55 26.61
N GLU A 208 -10.36 -36.06 25.51
CA GLU A 208 -11.00 -37.09 24.68
C GLU A 208 -10.76 -38.54 25.18
N PRO A 209 -11.82 -39.36 25.37
CA PRO A 209 -11.65 -40.78 25.67
C PRO A 209 -11.01 -41.52 24.49
N SER A 210 -10.17 -42.51 24.79
CA SER A 210 -9.25 -43.21 23.86
C SER A 210 -9.85 -43.74 22.55
N ARG A 211 -11.17 -43.82 22.43
CA ARG A 211 -11.89 -44.38 21.27
C ARG A 211 -12.20 -43.35 20.17
N PHE A 212 -12.15 -42.05 20.46
CA PHE A 212 -12.46 -40.99 19.47
C PHE A 212 -11.21 -40.30 18.88
N ARG A 213 -10.00 -40.60 19.41
CA ARG A 213 -8.72 -40.07 18.88
C ARG A 213 -8.44 -40.42 17.42
N PHE A 214 -9.00 -41.51 16.90
CA PHE A 214 -8.75 -41.95 15.52
C PHE A 214 -9.48 -41.09 14.48
N TRP A 215 -10.65 -40.52 14.81
CA TRP A 215 -11.46 -39.77 13.83
C TRP A 215 -11.17 -38.26 13.81
N SER A 216 -10.71 -37.65 14.92
CA SER A 216 -10.44 -36.19 14.97
C SER A 216 -9.02 -35.78 14.53
N ARG A 217 -8.15 -36.76 14.25
CA ARG A 217 -6.74 -36.53 13.92
C ARG A 217 -6.55 -35.84 12.56
N THR A 218 -7.36 -36.17 11.55
CA THR A 218 -7.13 -35.71 10.18
C THR A 218 -7.44 -34.24 9.92
N GLY A 219 -8.45 -33.67 10.58
CA GLY A 219 -8.88 -32.28 10.34
C GLY A 219 -8.06 -31.24 11.09
N SER A 220 -7.63 -31.53 12.32
CA SER A 220 -6.88 -30.58 13.14
C SER A 220 -5.38 -30.61 12.85
N GLU A 221 -4.79 -31.77 12.53
CA GLU A 221 -3.35 -31.89 12.23
C GLU A 221 -2.96 -30.93 11.09
N ALA A 222 -3.74 -30.95 10.01
CA ALA A 222 -3.56 -30.12 8.82
C ALA A 222 -3.57 -28.60 9.04
N THR A 223 -4.32 -28.05 10.02
CA THR A 223 -4.43 -26.59 10.19
C THR A 223 -3.25 -25.99 10.95
N ALA A 224 -2.73 -26.64 11.99
CA ALA A 224 -1.57 -26.08 12.70
C ALA A 224 -0.32 -26.22 11.84
N ASP A 225 -0.23 -27.31 11.08
CA ASP A 225 0.84 -27.52 10.10
C ASP A 225 0.80 -26.45 9.00
N ARG A 226 -0.41 -25.98 8.63
CA ARG A 226 -0.57 -24.84 7.69
C ARG A 226 0.06 -23.57 8.25
N TRP A 227 -0.27 -23.15 9.46
CA TRP A 227 0.27 -21.89 10.01
C TRP A 227 1.76 -21.95 10.29
N LEU A 228 2.27 -23.12 10.70
CA LEU A 228 3.71 -23.36 10.82
C LEU A 228 4.43 -23.29 9.47
N ALA A 229 3.82 -23.83 8.41
CA ALA A 229 4.35 -23.69 7.05
C ALA A 229 4.34 -22.23 6.60
N GLU A 230 3.27 -21.49 6.92
CA GLU A 230 3.14 -20.08 6.58
C GLU A 230 4.17 -19.20 7.31
N GLU A 231 4.42 -19.45 8.60
CA GLU A 231 5.48 -18.80 9.36
C GLU A 231 6.86 -19.02 8.69
N LYS A 232 7.16 -20.27 8.29
CA LYS A 232 8.42 -20.60 7.60
C LYS A 232 8.55 -19.86 6.28
N VAL A 233 7.45 -19.71 5.52
CA VAL A 233 7.45 -18.93 4.27
C VAL A 233 7.75 -17.46 4.56
N ALA A 234 7.14 -16.87 5.60
CA ALA A 234 7.40 -15.50 5.99
C ALA A 234 8.88 -15.30 6.40
N GLN A 235 9.44 -16.22 7.21
CA GLN A 235 10.84 -16.18 7.63
C GLN A 235 11.83 -16.34 6.46
N GLU A 236 11.55 -17.24 5.52
CA GLU A 236 12.39 -17.40 4.34
C GLU A 236 12.35 -16.16 3.46
N ARG A 237 11.19 -15.52 3.30
CA ARG A 237 11.09 -14.23 2.62
C ARG A 237 11.88 -13.14 3.33
N ILE A 238 11.80 -13.03 4.66
CA ILE A 238 12.66 -12.10 5.43
C ILE A 238 14.14 -12.30 5.09
N ARG A 239 14.58 -13.57 5.03
CA ARG A 239 15.96 -13.92 4.69
C ARG A 239 16.34 -13.47 3.27
N GLN A 240 15.46 -13.70 2.30
CA GLN A 240 15.68 -13.35 0.89
C GLN A 240 15.66 -11.84 0.64
N THR A 241 14.72 -11.14 1.27
CA THR A 241 14.50 -9.70 1.11
C THR A 241 15.51 -8.86 1.90
N LYS A 242 16.38 -9.49 2.71
CA LYS A 242 17.40 -8.79 3.52
C LYS A 242 18.28 -7.85 2.71
N SER A 243 18.69 -8.24 1.49
CA SER A 243 19.49 -7.38 0.60
C SER A 243 18.74 -6.14 0.11
N LEU A 244 17.40 -6.19 0.05
CA LEU A 244 16.55 -5.07 -0.33
C LEU A 244 16.29 -4.12 0.85
N LEU A 245 16.43 -4.62 2.09
CA LEU A 245 16.11 -3.92 3.34
C LEU A 245 17.33 -3.37 4.10
N GLU A 246 18.55 -3.58 3.60
CA GLU A 246 19.81 -3.27 4.33
C GLU A 246 19.97 -1.77 4.70
N GLU A 247 19.17 -0.89 4.12
CA GLU A 247 19.11 0.55 4.45
C GLU A 247 18.15 0.90 5.60
N VAL A 248 17.30 -0.04 6.04
CA VAL A 248 16.28 0.19 7.08
C VAL A 248 16.64 -0.57 8.35
N ALA A 249 16.82 0.14 9.46
CA ALA A 249 17.02 -0.47 10.77
C ALA A 249 15.86 -1.44 11.09
N PRO A 250 16.12 -2.59 11.74
CA PRO A 250 15.06 -3.53 12.08
C PRO A 250 13.99 -2.82 12.93
N PRO A 251 12.68 -3.07 12.70
CA PRO A 251 11.63 -2.49 13.53
C PRO A 251 11.82 -2.94 14.98
N PRO A 252 11.46 -2.10 15.97
CA PRO A 252 11.56 -2.48 17.37
C PRO A 252 10.74 -3.74 17.62
N SER A 253 11.36 -4.75 18.22
CA SER A 253 10.79 -6.08 18.46
C SER A 253 9.66 -6.12 19.50
N ASN A 254 9.16 -4.95 19.95
CA ASN A 254 8.07 -4.80 20.91
C ASN A 254 7.18 -3.61 20.53
N PRO A 255 5.87 -3.79 20.25
CA PRO A 255 4.96 -2.70 19.90
C PRO A 255 4.72 -1.69 21.04
N LEU A 256 5.16 -2.00 22.27
CA LEU A 256 4.98 -1.14 23.45
C LEU A 256 6.18 -0.24 23.80
N MET A 257 7.34 -0.40 23.16
CA MET A 257 8.56 0.34 23.57
C MET A 257 8.95 1.50 22.63
N ALA A 258 8.19 1.77 21.57
CA ALA A 258 8.40 2.94 20.72
C ALA A 258 7.95 4.28 21.37
N ILE A 259 7.34 4.22 22.55
CA ILE A 259 6.77 5.39 23.27
C ILE A 259 7.81 6.06 24.20
N PHE A 260 8.95 5.43 24.49
CA PHE A 260 9.97 5.97 25.41
C PHE A 260 11.33 6.21 24.73
N LYS A 261 11.33 6.96 23.63
CA LYS A 261 12.55 7.62 23.16
C LYS A 261 12.26 9.11 22.95
N VAL A 262 12.38 9.83 24.06
CA VAL A 262 12.66 11.28 24.10
C VAL A 262 14.08 11.51 23.61
#